data_AF-A0A8X6H525-F1
#
_entry.id   AF-A0A8X6H525-F1
#
_cell.length_a   1.000
_cell.length_b   1.000
_cell.length_c   1.000
_cell.angle_alpha   90.00
_cell.angle_beta   90.00
_cell.angle_gamma   90.00
#
_symmetry.space_group_name_H-M   'P 1'
#
loop_
_entity.id
_entity.type
_entity.pdbx_description
1 polymer ?
#
loop_
_entity_poly.entity_id
_entity_poly.type
_entity_poly.pdbx_seq_one_letter_code
_entity_poly.pdbx_strand_id
1 'polypeptide(L)'
;MPNLSLSPPLEKLLLDSGKIISFVKMIDQSESFPSPLQLKDAIKNSLNTPVIFKSQIKSWSIPWTTSDFTEKYGSTLLDFRIVPKSYKGISWESQHKFEEATISQFISWQSEENSILDSNNPLKNYRKDEFWAYSSYNYMNNIFPEDSILQAVDWIVGRKKWILFPPTDTAFMYPTRVPYEESSVFSSVNILNPNLSQHVLFKESHPYIAVLEPGDVLFVPKKWWHFVLSIDNVTISINTWIKLDSDPQCRLEEGIVKALMSSLISYYEPENETWLNPKEELVSPEEALKYINASIKELDEIKKTNNKFDEGAESAKECKIFKDSDVHSRKCKESIIRDICSSNYIEKVKSVAFHEWLTDVDHLSPLDASVSRNVNLLKIVNSIVHPDVIGLICHLLHKMERLEQHFSLKKLLFMIYH
;
A
#
# COMPACT_ATOMS: atom_id res chain seq x y z
N MET A 1 24.72 2.41 -24.41
CA MET A 1 24.19 1.86 -23.15
C MET A 1 25.38 1.61 -22.23
N PRO A 2 25.58 2.39 -21.15
CA PRO A 2 26.63 2.07 -20.22
C PRO A 2 26.21 0.84 -19.41
N ASN A 3 27.13 -0.12 -19.30
CA ASN A 3 27.04 -1.33 -18.50
C ASN A 3 26.62 -1.00 -17.06
N LEU A 4 25.36 -1.22 -16.73
CA LEU A 4 24.94 -1.48 -15.35
C LEU A 4 25.51 -2.85 -15.00
N SER A 5 26.60 -2.90 -14.24
CA SER A 5 27.21 -4.15 -13.79
C SER A 5 26.17 -5.01 -13.07
N LEU A 6 25.73 -6.09 -13.69
CA LEU A 6 24.88 -7.11 -13.06
C LEU A 6 25.74 -7.89 -12.03
N SER A 7 25.28 -8.19 -10.80
CA SER A 7 23.91 -8.31 -10.30
C SER A 7 23.82 -8.36 -8.75
N PRO A 8 22.78 -7.79 -8.13
CA PRO A 8 22.17 -8.35 -6.91
C PRO A 8 21.69 -9.80 -7.15
N PRO A 9 21.59 -10.67 -6.13
CA PRO A 9 21.12 -12.05 -6.26
C PRO A 9 19.85 -12.22 -7.10
N LEU A 10 18.92 -11.26 -7.01
CA LEU A 10 17.67 -11.24 -7.76
C LEU A 10 17.83 -11.04 -9.27
N GLU A 11 18.63 -10.07 -9.73
CA GLU A 11 18.71 -9.79 -11.18
C GLU A 11 19.32 -10.96 -11.93
N LYS A 12 20.32 -11.59 -11.33
CA LYS A 12 20.87 -12.83 -11.87
C LYS A 12 19.86 -13.95 -11.87
N LEU A 13 19.12 -14.16 -10.78
CA LEU A 13 18.04 -15.15 -10.71
C LEU A 13 16.99 -14.94 -11.83
N LEU A 14 16.60 -13.69 -12.07
CA LEU A 14 15.58 -13.34 -13.07
C LEU A 14 16.09 -13.41 -14.51
N LEU A 15 17.35 -13.04 -14.75
CA LEU A 15 18.02 -13.18 -16.04
C LEU A 15 18.25 -14.65 -16.39
N ASP A 16 18.77 -15.43 -15.44
CA ASP A 16 19.05 -16.86 -15.61
C ASP A 16 17.75 -17.66 -15.85
N SER A 17 16.62 -17.19 -15.33
CA SER A 17 15.30 -17.80 -15.56
C SER A 17 14.57 -17.28 -16.81
N GLY A 18 15.08 -16.23 -17.46
CA GLY A 18 14.43 -15.59 -18.61
C GLY A 18 13.10 -14.91 -18.28
N LYS A 19 12.86 -14.55 -17.01
CA LYS A 19 11.55 -14.10 -16.50
C LYS A 19 11.37 -12.59 -16.40
N ILE A 20 12.38 -11.79 -16.75
CA ILE A 20 12.18 -10.36 -16.95
C ILE A 20 11.25 -10.20 -18.16
N ILE A 21 9.96 -9.95 -17.91
CA ILE A 21 8.95 -9.86 -18.96
C ILE A 21 9.21 -8.66 -19.86
N SER A 22 9.57 -7.51 -19.29
CA SER A 22 9.75 -6.27 -20.06
C SER A 22 10.52 -5.21 -19.28
N PHE A 23 11.21 -4.34 -20.00
CA PHE A 23 11.54 -3.02 -19.48
C PHE A 23 10.27 -2.16 -19.46
N VAL A 24 10.17 -1.25 -18.50
CA VAL A 24 9.05 -0.31 -18.44
C VAL A 24 9.00 0.51 -19.73
N LYS A 25 7.81 0.70 -20.30
CA LYS A 25 7.65 1.48 -21.53
C LYS A 25 8.10 2.93 -21.28
N MET A 26 8.95 3.43 -22.17
CA MET A 26 9.47 4.80 -22.14
C MET A 26 8.74 5.63 -23.20
N ILE A 27 8.28 6.83 -22.83
CA ILE A 27 7.71 7.83 -23.73
C ILE A 27 8.62 9.06 -23.69
N ASP A 28 9.14 9.46 -24.84
CA ASP A 28 10.06 10.59 -24.98
C ASP A 28 9.36 11.85 -25.54
N GLN A 29 10.02 13.01 -25.42
CA GLN A 29 9.52 14.32 -25.81
C GLN A 29 9.26 14.50 -27.31
N SER A 30 9.72 13.57 -28.16
CA SER A 30 9.41 13.58 -29.60
C SER A 30 7.96 13.22 -29.90
N GLU A 31 7.23 12.64 -28.93
CA GLU A 31 5.80 12.40 -29.00
C GLU A 31 5.06 13.59 -28.38
N SER A 32 3.98 14.07 -29.02
CA SER A 32 3.15 15.13 -28.46
C SER A 32 2.60 14.68 -27.10
N PHE A 33 2.96 15.37 -26.02
CA PHE A 33 2.52 14.99 -24.68
C PHE A 33 0.99 15.04 -24.59
N PRO A 34 0.33 14.00 -24.01
CA PRO A 34 -1.12 14.00 -23.89
C PRO A 34 -1.58 15.17 -23.03
N SER A 35 -2.65 15.85 -23.45
CA SER A 35 -3.33 16.84 -22.61
C SER A 35 -3.75 16.23 -21.26
N PRO A 36 -3.93 17.03 -20.20
CA PRO A 36 -4.39 16.52 -18.91
C PRO A 36 -5.67 15.67 -18.99
N LEU A 37 -6.58 16.01 -19.91
CA LEU A 37 -7.79 15.23 -20.15
C LEU A 37 -7.47 13.87 -20.79
N GLN A 38 -6.63 13.84 -21.84
CA GLN A 38 -6.21 12.59 -22.47
C GLN A 38 -5.43 11.70 -21.50
N LEU A 39 -4.58 12.28 -20.65
CA LEU A 39 -3.85 11.52 -19.63
C LEU A 39 -4.80 10.98 -18.57
N LYS A 40 -5.77 11.78 -18.11
CA LYS A 40 -6.81 11.34 -17.18
C LYS A 40 -7.64 10.20 -17.77
N ASP A 41 -8.07 10.32 -19.02
CA ASP A 41 -8.84 9.29 -19.72
C ASP A 41 -8.00 8.03 -19.94
N ALA A 42 -6.72 8.17 -20.26
CA ALA A 42 -5.80 7.05 -20.37
C ALA A 42 -5.62 6.34 -19.03
N ILE A 43 -5.34 7.06 -17.95
CA ILE A 43 -5.22 6.50 -16.59
C ILE A 43 -6.48 5.76 -16.17
N LYS A 44 -7.67 6.30 -16.52
CA LYS A 44 -8.94 5.66 -16.19
C LYS A 44 -9.22 4.41 -17.01
N ASN A 45 -8.90 4.42 -18.31
CA ASN A 45 -9.48 3.45 -19.24
C ASN A 45 -8.47 2.51 -19.93
N SER A 46 -7.19 2.89 -20.04
CA SER A 46 -6.24 2.18 -20.92
C SER A 46 -4.84 1.97 -20.33
N LEU A 47 -4.39 2.81 -19.40
CA LEU A 47 -3.05 2.79 -18.84
C LEU A 47 -2.99 1.89 -17.59
N ASN A 48 -2.83 0.59 -17.84
CA ASN A 48 -2.79 -0.46 -16.80
C ASN A 48 -1.39 -1.01 -16.51
N THR A 49 -0.37 -0.49 -17.19
CA THR A 49 1.04 -0.87 -17.04
C THR A 49 1.89 0.36 -16.70
N PRO A 50 3.02 0.19 -15.99
CA PRO A 50 3.93 1.28 -15.69
C PRO A 50 4.46 1.93 -16.96
N VAL A 51 4.62 3.25 -16.91
CA VAL A 51 5.17 4.05 -18.01
C VAL A 51 6.08 5.12 -17.45
N ILE A 52 7.23 5.30 -18.09
CA ILE A 52 8.13 6.41 -17.80
C ILE A 52 7.96 7.47 -18.86
N PHE A 53 7.64 8.69 -18.41
CA PHE A 53 7.68 9.88 -19.25
C PHE A 53 9.02 10.56 -19.06
N LYS A 54 9.82 10.57 -20.12
CA LYS A 54 11.20 11.05 -20.07
C LYS A 54 11.27 12.56 -20.00
N SER A 55 12.08 13.06 -19.06
CA SER A 55 12.44 14.46 -18.90
C SER A 55 11.25 15.44 -18.90
N GLN A 56 10.10 15.07 -18.37
CA GLN A 56 8.87 15.89 -18.47
C GLN A 56 8.84 17.09 -17.53
N ILE A 57 9.68 17.11 -16.49
CA ILE A 57 9.74 18.22 -15.52
C ILE A 57 10.74 19.32 -15.89
N LYS A 58 11.20 19.40 -17.15
CA LYS A 58 12.08 20.49 -17.64
C LYS A 58 11.45 21.90 -17.52
N SER A 59 10.13 22.02 -17.42
CA SER A 59 9.46 23.30 -17.20
C SER A 59 9.44 23.72 -15.73
N TRP A 60 9.81 22.84 -14.81
CA TRP A 60 9.93 23.09 -13.37
C TRP A 60 11.34 23.59 -12.98
N SER A 61 12.13 24.08 -13.94
CA SER A 61 13.57 24.29 -13.77
C SER A 61 13.95 25.62 -13.10
N ILE A 62 14.48 25.51 -11.87
CA ILE A 62 15.73 26.18 -11.48
C ILE A 62 16.71 25.04 -11.15
N PRO A 63 17.97 25.04 -11.64
CA PRO A 63 18.90 23.94 -11.37
C PRO A 63 19.34 23.94 -9.92
N TRP A 64 18.77 23.05 -9.11
CA TRP A 64 19.18 22.91 -7.71
C TRP A 64 20.09 21.71 -7.54
N THR A 65 21.34 21.98 -7.19
CA THR A 65 22.29 20.99 -6.70
C THR A 65 21.99 20.63 -5.24
N THR A 66 22.65 19.61 -4.71
CA THR A 66 22.63 19.34 -3.26
C THR A 66 23.11 20.55 -2.46
N SER A 67 24.03 21.36 -3.00
CA SER A 67 24.53 22.58 -2.35
C SER A 67 23.47 23.66 -2.28
N ASP A 68 22.76 23.95 -3.39
CA ASP A 68 21.67 24.94 -3.40
C ASP A 68 20.54 24.53 -2.44
N PHE A 69 20.23 23.23 -2.40
CA PHE A 69 19.25 22.68 -1.48
C PHE A 69 19.67 22.80 -0.01
N THR A 70 20.95 22.56 0.27
CA THR A 70 21.53 22.72 1.62
C THR A 70 21.58 24.18 2.03
N GLU A 71 21.92 25.10 1.12
CA GLU A 71 21.98 26.53 1.42
C GLU A 71 20.61 27.06 1.86
N LYS A 72 19.54 26.67 1.15
CA LYS A 72 18.20 27.17 1.46
C LYS A 72 17.49 26.41 2.58
N TYR A 73 17.63 25.08 2.64
CA TYR A 73 16.86 24.23 3.55
C TYR A 73 17.73 23.42 4.51
N GLY A 74 19.03 23.68 4.57
CA GLY A 74 19.97 22.90 5.39
C GLY A 74 19.62 22.84 6.87
N SER A 75 18.97 23.87 7.41
CA SER A 75 18.50 23.92 8.80
C SER A 75 17.17 23.20 9.04
N THR A 76 16.48 22.75 7.99
CA THR A 76 15.22 22.02 8.11
C THR A 76 15.47 20.70 8.81
N LEU A 77 14.72 20.46 9.88
CA LEU A 77 14.79 19.28 10.71
C LEU A 77 13.83 18.21 10.18
N LEU A 78 14.32 16.99 10.02
CA LEU A 78 13.55 15.85 9.52
C LEU A 78 13.84 14.61 10.37
N ASP A 79 12.83 13.75 10.49
CA ASP A 79 13.02 12.42 11.05
C ASP A 79 13.55 11.47 9.97
N PHE A 80 14.71 10.88 10.26
CA PHE A 80 15.35 9.88 9.42
C PHE A 80 15.21 8.51 10.05
N ARG A 81 14.57 7.60 9.32
CA ARG A 81 14.53 6.20 9.70
C ARG A 81 15.88 5.55 9.39
N ILE A 82 16.44 4.87 10.40
CA ILE A 82 17.74 4.21 10.31
C ILE A 82 17.55 2.70 10.19
N VAL A 83 18.14 2.11 9.15
CA VAL A 83 17.97 0.68 8.82
C VAL A 83 19.33 0.04 8.55
N PRO A 84 19.74 -1.03 9.26
CA PRO A 84 20.94 -1.77 8.94
C PRO A 84 20.86 -2.38 7.53
N LYS A 85 21.91 -2.22 6.71
CA LYS A 85 21.98 -2.86 5.38
C LYS A 85 22.01 -4.39 5.46
N SER A 86 22.40 -4.93 6.60
CA SER A 86 22.39 -6.36 6.90
C SER A 86 21.00 -6.92 7.23
N TYR A 87 20.00 -6.05 7.43
CA TYR A 87 18.64 -6.47 7.78
C TYR A 87 17.98 -7.23 6.61
N LYS A 88 17.47 -8.44 6.89
CA LYS A 88 16.93 -9.34 5.86
C LYS A 88 15.40 -9.49 5.90
N GLY A 89 14.74 -9.00 6.94
CA GLY A 89 13.29 -9.07 7.09
C GLY A 89 12.56 -7.96 6.33
N ILE A 90 11.24 -7.92 6.48
CA ILE A 90 10.44 -6.77 6.07
C ILE A 90 10.77 -5.63 7.03
N SER A 91 11.26 -4.52 6.50
CA SER A 91 11.63 -3.37 7.30
C SER A 91 10.34 -2.63 7.68
N TRP A 92 9.68 -3.07 8.75
CA TRP A 92 8.49 -2.42 9.32
C TRP A 92 8.82 -1.08 9.95
N GLU A 93 8.06 -0.03 9.65
CA GLU A 93 8.29 1.31 10.24
C GLU A 93 8.32 1.25 11.78
N SER A 94 7.53 0.38 12.43
CA SER A 94 7.43 0.24 13.90
C SER A 94 8.69 -0.31 14.54
N GLN A 95 9.53 -0.98 13.76
CA GLN A 95 10.62 -1.79 14.28
C GLN A 95 11.99 -1.12 14.16
N HIS A 96 12.03 0.11 13.66
CA HIS A 96 13.29 0.78 13.34
C HIS A 96 13.43 2.09 14.10
N LYS A 97 14.68 2.44 14.38
CA LYS A 97 15.02 3.68 15.06
C LYS A 97 14.82 4.86 14.11
N PHE A 98 14.36 5.96 14.67
CA PHE A 98 14.32 7.25 14.02
C PHE A 98 15.34 8.16 14.71
N GLU A 99 16.03 8.95 13.90
CA GLU A 99 16.97 9.97 14.33
C GLU A 99 16.55 11.28 13.69
N GLU A 100 16.29 12.28 14.52
CA GLU A 100 15.96 13.63 14.07
C GLU A 100 17.27 14.33 13.68
N ALA A 101 17.39 14.79 12.45
CA ALA A 101 18.59 15.45 11.95
C ALA A 101 18.25 16.54 10.94
N THR A 102 19.11 17.54 10.79
CA THR A 102 18.91 18.55 9.74
C THR A 102 19.32 18.03 8.37
N ILE A 103 18.78 18.65 7.30
CA ILE A 103 19.17 18.33 5.92
C ILE A 103 20.70 18.47 5.73
N SER A 104 21.33 19.51 6.28
CA SER A 104 22.79 19.67 6.26
C SER A 104 23.54 18.53 6.97
N GLN A 105 23.02 18.06 8.10
CA GLN A 105 23.62 16.95 8.85
C GLN A 105 23.49 15.62 8.07
N PHE A 106 22.38 15.39 7.38
CA PHE A 106 22.22 14.22 6.52
C PHE A 106 23.13 14.28 5.28
N ILE A 107 23.26 15.44 4.64
CA ILE A 107 24.11 15.61 3.45
C ILE A 107 25.59 15.46 3.81
N SER A 108 26.03 16.01 4.95
CA SER A 108 27.40 15.77 5.45
C SER A 108 27.61 14.29 5.78
N TRP A 109 26.65 13.63 6.44
CA TRP A 109 26.70 12.19 6.71
C TRP A 109 26.89 11.34 5.45
N GLN A 110 26.24 11.69 4.35
CA GLN A 110 26.41 10.99 3.06
C GLN A 110 27.76 11.27 2.39
N SER A 111 28.29 12.48 2.54
CA SER A 111 29.45 12.96 1.79
C SER A 111 30.78 12.70 2.50
N GLU A 112 30.79 12.76 3.83
CA GLU A 112 32.00 12.72 4.65
C GLU A 112 32.23 11.32 5.27
N GLU A 113 33.41 11.11 5.84
CA GLU A 113 33.66 9.96 6.70
C GLU A 113 33.08 10.22 8.10
N ASN A 114 32.53 9.19 8.74
CA ASN A 114 31.94 9.32 10.09
C ASN A 114 32.89 9.93 11.13
N SER A 115 34.20 9.73 10.99
CA SER A 115 35.24 10.30 11.86
C SER A 115 35.32 11.83 11.80
N ILE A 116 34.96 12.42 10.65
CA ILE A 116 35.08 13.85 10.33
C ILE A 116 33.80 14.61 10.67
N LEU A 117 32.65 13.92 10.74
CA LEU A 117 31.36 14.52 11.07
C LEU A 117 31.41 15.29 12.40
N ASP A 118 30.67 16.41 12.45
CA ASP A 118 30.44 17.18 13.67
C ASP A 118 29.99 16.25 14.81
N SER A 119 30.54 16.44 16.02
CA SER A 119 30.14 15.70 17.21
C SER A 119 28.65 15.82 17.54
N ASN A 120 28.02 16.91 17.12
CA ASN A 120 26.59 17.17 17.30
C ASN A 120 25.73 16.60 16.16
N ASN A 121 26.32 15.96 15.14
CA ASN A 121 25.55 15.28 14.10
C ASN A 121 25.04 13.92 14.65
N PRO A 122 23.72 13.75 14.86
CA PRO A 122 23.17 12.53 15.45
C PRO A 122 23.43 11.29 14.58
N LEU A 123 23.57 11.47 13.28
CA LEU A 123 23.85 10.38 12.33
C LEU A 123 25.29 9.86 12.42
N LYS A 124 26.19 10.54 13.14
CA LYS A 124 27.59 10.14 13.31
C LYS A 124 27.75 8.73 13.88
N ASN A 125 26.79 8.28 14.69
CA ASN A 125 26.79 6.96 15.30
C ASN A 125 26.45 5.82 14.32
N TYR A 126 26.02 6.14 13.11
CA TYR A 126 25.59 5.18 12.10
C TYR A 126 26.52 5.24 10.91
N ARG A 127 27.28 4.17 10.64
CA ARG A 127 28.19 4.13 9.50
C ARG A 127 27.42 4.00 8.18
N LYS A 128 27.67 4.88 7.20
CA LYS A 128 26.94 4.89 5.92
C LYS A 128 27.16 3.63 5.07
N ASP A 129 28.24 2.90 5.28
CA ASP A 129 28.49 1.59 4.66
C ASP A 129 27.67 0.45 5.31
N GLU A 130 27.19 0.64 6.54
CA GLU A 130 26.46 -0.36 7.32
C GLU A 130 24.97 -0.04 7.48
N PHE A 131 24.57 1.22 7.34
CA PHE A 131 23.20 1.69 7.53
C PHE A 131 22.68 2.48 6.33
N TRP A 132 21.38 2.36 6.07
CA TRP A 132 20.59 3.30 5.30
C TRP A 132 19.91 4.28 6.25
N ALA A 133 19.77 5.53 5.80
CA ALA A 133 18.93 6.53 6.44
C ALA A 133 18.00 7.11 5.39
N TYR A 134 16.70 7.21 5.69
CA TYR A 134 15.73 7.78 4.76
C TYR A 134 14.62 8.53 5.50
N SER A 135 14.18 9.64 4.92
CA SER A 135 13.02 10.41 5.40
C SER A 135 11.96 10.40 4.29
N SER A 136 10.70 10.12 4.64
CA SER A 136 9.62 9.88 3.68
C SER A 136 8.26 10.27 4.24
N TYR A 137 7.27 10.46 3.35
CA TYR A 137 5.91 10.94 3.68
C TYR A 137 5.90 12.35 4.30
N ASN A 138 6.95 13.10 4.06
CA ASN A 138 7.02 14.51 4.34
C ASN A 138 5.99 15.24 3.48
N TYR A 139 4.97 15.82 4.10
CA TYR A 139 4.02 16.69 3.40
C TYR A 139 4.78 17.94 2.93
N MET A 140 5.20 17.94 1.66
CA MET A 140 6.14 18.94 1.13
C MET A 140 5.65 20.38 1.36
N ASN A 141 4.34 20.63 1.26
CA ASN A 141 3.77 21.97 1.52
C ASN A 141 3.88 22.42 2.98
N ASN A 142 3.97 21.48 3.93
CA ASN A 142 4.14 21.80 5.35
C ASN A 142 5.60 22.12 5.67
N ILE A 143 6.52 21.41 5.02
CA ILE A 143 7.97 21.54 5.27
C ILE A 143 8.58 22.65 4.42
N PHE A 144 8.06 22.85 3.21
CA PHE A 144 8.54 23.78 2.20
C PHE A 144 7.37 24.65 1.70
N PRO A 145 6.89 25.61 2.51
CA PRO A 145 5.65 26.35 2.26
C PRO A 145 5.71 27.35 1.08
N GLU A 146 6.88 27.57 0.48
CA GLU A 146 6.99 28.38 -0.72
C GLU A 146 6.62 27.53 -1.95
N ASP A 147 5.46 27.82 -2.57
CA ASP A 147 4.93 27.18 -3.80
C ASP A 147 5.96 27.05 -4.93
N SER A 148 7.00 27.88 -4.90
CA SER A 148 8.12 27.85 -5.84
C SER A 148 8.84 26.51 -5.85
N ILE A 149 8.96 25.76 -4.75
CA ILE A 149 9.83 24.56 -4.71
C ILE A 149 9.34 23.42 -5.61
N LEU A 150 8.02 23.23 -5.74
CA LEU A 150 7.49 22.20 -6.63
C LEU A 150 7.78 22.57 -8.09
N GLN A 151 7.85 23.86 -8.42
CA GLN A 151 8.01 24.37 -9.78
C GLN A 151 9.44 24.87 -10.08
N ALA A 152 10.36 24.83 -9.11
CA ALA A 152 11.68 25.44 -9.18
C ALA A 152 12.82 24.44 -8.94
N VAL A 153 12.55 23.13 -8.95
CA VAL A 153 13.59 22.13 -8.77
C VAL A 153 13.77 21.38 -10.10
N ASP A 154 14.88 21.65 -10.77
CA ASP A 154 15.46 20.66 -11.66
C ASP A 154 16.00 19.56 -10.76
N TRP A 155 15.23 18.48 -10.63
CA TRP A 155 15.60 17.32 -9.87
C TRP A 155 16.75 16.64 -10.60
N ILE A 156 17.97 17.17 -10.50
CA ILE A 156 19.22 16.62 -11.07
C ILE A 156 19.92 15.65 -10.10
N VAL A 157 19.36 15.47 -8.90
CA VAL A 157 19.96 14.70 -7.81
C VAL A 157 19.31 13.33 -7.66
N GLY A 158 20.10 12.32 -8.02
CA GLY A 158 19.89 10.94 -7.62
C GLY A 158 18.96 10.14 -8.52
N ARG A 159 19.42 8.95 -8.88
CA ARG A 159 18.67 7.96 -9.67
C ARG A 159 17.98 6.96 -8.77
N LYS A 160 16.79 6.53 -9.19
CA LYS A 160 16.04 5.45 -8.52
C LYS A 160 15.88 4.25 -9.43
N LYS A 161 16.24 3.08 -8.91
CA LYS A 161 15.92 1.80 -9.53
C LYS A 161 14.60 1.29 -8.97
N TRP A 162 13.68 0.94 -9.87
CA TRP A 162 12.39 0.37 -9.56
C TRP A 162 12.33 -1.06 -10.07
N ILE A 163 11.84 -1.95 -9.23
CA ILE A 163 11.46 -3.32 -9.58
C ILE A 163 9.97 -3.43 -9.31
N LEU A 164 9.19 -3.58 -10.37
CA LEU A 164 7.74 -3.51 -10.37
C LEU A 164 7.18 -4.89 -10.71
N PHE A 165 6.10 -5.33 -10.07
CA PHE A 165 5.43 -6.59 -10.41
C PHE A 165 3.94 -6.34 -10.67
N PRO A 166 3.37 -6.93 -11.74
CA PRO A 166 1.98 -6.74 -12.07
C PRO A 166 1.05 -7.27 -10.96
N PRO A 167 -0.18 -6.76 -10.84
CA PRO A 167 -1.14 -7.26 -9.85
C PRO A 167 -1.40 -8.77 -9.95
N THR A 168 -1.24 -9.35 -11.15
CA THR A 168 -1.35 -10.80 -11.40
C THR A 168 -0.31 -11.63 -10.64
N ASP A 169 0.79 -11.01 -10.19
CA ASP A 169 1.86 -11.68 -9.44
C ASP A 169 1.59 -11.71 -7.93
N THR A 170 0.45 -11.20 -7.45
CA THR A 170 0.14 -11.11 -6.01
C THR A 170 0.40 -12.42 -5.26
N ALA A 171 0.04 -13.58 -5.83
CA ALA A 171 0.29 -14.88 -5.20
C ALA A 171 1.80 -15.22 -5.07
N PHE A 172 2.64 -14.68 -5.96
CA PHE A 172 4.10 -14.86 -5.95
C PHE A 172 4.80 -13.89 -5.00
N MET A 173 4.13 -12.80 -4.62
CA MET A 173 4.66 -11.78 -3.72
C MET A 173 4.46 -12.12 -2.24
N TYR A 174 3.76 -13.18 -1.89
CA TYR A 174 3.51 -13.57 -0.49
C TYR A 174 3.01 -12.39 0.36
N PRO A 175 1.81 -11.88 0.06
CA PRO A 175 1.26 -10.71 0.74
C PRO A 175 1.14 -10.96 2.24
N THR A 176 1.62 -10.01 3.03
CA THR A 176 1.37 -9.92 4.46
C THR A 176 0.41 -8.79 4.73
N ARG A 177 -0.49 -9.05 5.68
CA ARG A 177 -1.55 -8.13 6.11
C ARG A 177 -1.33 -7.57 7.50
N VAL A 178 -0.18 -7.87 8.10
CA VAL A 178 0.29 -7.20 9.32
C VAL A 178 1.41 -6.26 8.89
N PRO A 179 1.34 -4.96 9.23
CA PRO A 179 0.21 -4.31 9.89
C PRO A 179 -1.04 -4.23 9.00
N TYR A 180 -2.23 -4.23 9.62
CA TYR A 180 -3.53 -4.22 8.94
C TYR A 180 -3.84 -2.83 8.39
N GLU A 181 -3.37 -2.59 7.17
CA GLU A 181 -3.63 -1.39 6.39
C GLU A 181 -3.92 -1.81 4.94
N GLU A 182 -5.18 -1.73 4.50
CA GLU A 182 -5.57 -2.17 3.14
C GLU A 182 -4.92 -1.36 2.03
N SER A 183 -4.54 -0.11 2.31
CA SER A 183 -3.79 0.73 1.37
C SER A 183 -2.35 0.29 1.16
N SER A 184 -1.78 -0.48 2.10
CA SER A 184 -0.36 -0.85 2.10
C SER A 184 -0.18 -2.34 2.43
N VAL A 185 -0.42 -3.21 1.44
CA VAL A 185 -0.08 -4.63 1.55
C VAL A 185 1.40 -4.84 1.24
N PHE A 186 2.15 -5.42 2.18
CA PHE A 186 3.57 -5.66 2.01
C PHE A 186 3.85 -7.08 1.52
N SER A 187 5.01 -7.27 0.89
CA SER A 187 5.50 -8.59 0.50
C SER A 187 6.42 -9.15 1.58
N SER A 188 6.28 -10.43 1.93
CA SER A 188 7.26 -11.10 2.80
C SER A 188 8.54 -11.49 2.10
N VAL A 189 8.61 -11.31 0.78
CA VAL A 189 9.79 -11.61 0.00
C VAL A 189 10.80 -10.46 0.13
N ASN A 190 11.99 -10.78 0.62
CA ASN A 190 13.13 -9.90 0.46
C ASN A 190 13.55 -9.88 -1.02
N ILE A 191 13.15 -8.83 -1.74
CA ILE A 191 13.40 -8.68 -3.18
C ILE A 191 14.90 -8.73 -3.50
N LEU A 192 15.77 -8.15 -2.68
CA LEU A 192 17.22 -8.17 -2.94
C LEU A 192 17.85 -9.55 -2.76
N ASN A 193 17.33 -10.34 -1.81
CA ASN A 193 17.84 -11.66 -1.46
C ASN A 193 16.69 -12.62 -1.14
N PRO A 194 15.95 -13.11 -2.16
CA PRO A 194 14.75 -13.90 -1.94
C PRO A 194 15.11 -15.28 -1.36
N ASN A 195 14.48 -15.64 -0.24
CA ASN A 195 14.59 -16.99 0.30
C ASN A 195 13.65 -17.95 -0.45
N LEU A 196 14.13 -18.56 -1.53
CA LEU A 196 13.33 -19.45 -2.38
C LEU A 196 12.92 -20.77 -1.73
N SER A 197 13.48 -21.12 -0.55
CA SER A 197 12.98 -22.26 0.22
C SER A 197 11.68 -21.93 0.96
N GLN A 198 11.50 -20.67 1.37
CA GLN A 198 10.28 -20.17 2.02
C GLN A 198 9.29 -19.59 1.01
N HIS A 199 9.79 -18.89 -0.01
CA HIS A 199 9.02 -18.20 -1.03
C HIS A 199 9.15 -18.87 -2.40
N VAL A 200 8.82 -20.16 -2.45
CA VAL A 200 9.04 -21.03 -3.62
C VAL A 200 8.38 -20.49 -4.90
N LEU A 201 7.19 -19.87 -4.79
CA LEU A 201 6.44 -19.33 -5.93
C LEU A 201 7.02 -18.02 -6.46
N PHE A 202 7.88 -17.32 -5.70
CA PHE A 202 8.45 -16.05 -6.12
C PHE A 202 9.29 -16.18 -7.39
N LYS A 203 9.87 -17.37 -7.62
CA LYS A 203 10.57 -17.68 -8.87
C LYS A 203 9.67 -17.57 -10.11
N GLU A 204 8.35 -17.63 -9.95
CA GLU A 204 7.36 -17.50 -11.03
C GLU A 204 6.88 -16.06 -11.26
N SER A 205 7.46 -15.10 -10.54
CA SER A 205 7.16 -13.67 -10.74
C SER A 205 7.70 -13.11 -12.05
N HIS A 206 7.12 -11.97 -12.44
CA HIS A 206 7.22 -11.32 -13.73
C HIS A 206 7.61 -9.83 -13.57
N PRO A 207 8.85 -9.55 -13.14
CA PRO A 207 9.28 -8.19 -12.83
C PRO A 207 9.46 -7.32 -14.07
N TYR A 208 9.17 -6.03 -13.86
CA TYR A 208 9.45 -4.91 -14.74
C TYR A 208 10.51 -4.04 -14.09
N ILE A 209 11.61 -3.78 -14.80
CA ILE A 209 12.74 -3.01 -14.26
C ILE A 209 12.78 -1.64 -14.92
N ALA A 210 12.99 -0.62 -14.09
CA ALA A 210 13.13 0.77 -14.49
C ALA A 210 14.27 1.44 -13.72
N VAL A 211 15.03 2.30 -14.40
CA VAL A 211 15.93 3.26 -13.76
C VAL A 211 15.42 4.64 -14.14
N LEU A 212 14.99 5.41 -13.14
CA LEU A 212 14.58 6.79 -13.31
C LEU A 212 15.80 7.68 -13.25
N GLU A 213 16.00 8.43 -14.33
CA GLU A 213 16.97 9.49 -14.37
C GLU A 213 16.38 10.77 -13.74
N PRO A 214 17.25 11.68 -13.29
CA PRO A 214 16.82 13.01 -12.87
C PRO A 214 15.99 13.67 -13.99
N GLY A 215 14.78 14.15 -13.66
CA GLY A 215 13.83 14.69 -14.65
C GLY A 215 12.74 13.73 -15.16
N ASP A 216 12.85 12.42 -14.88
CA ASP A 216 11.86 11.43 -15.33
C ASP A 216 10.63 11.37 -14.42
N VAL A 217 9.47 11.06 -15.01
CA VAL A 217 8.23 10.80 -14.26
C VAL A 217 7.78 9.37 -14.50
N LEU A 218 7.69 8.57 -13.44
CA LEU A 218 7.14 7.22 -13.50
C LEU A 218 5.67 7.23 -13.09
N PHE A 219 4.81 6.76 -13.98
CA PHE A 219 3.44 6.38 -13.63
C PHE A 219 3.41 4.92 -13.19
N VAL A 220 2.87 4.68 -11.99
CA VAL A 220 2.63 3.34 -11.44
C VAL A 220 1.12 3.15 -11.31
N PRO A 221 0.50 2.22 -12.05
CA PRO A 221 -0.92 1.94 -11.92
C PRO A 221 -1.27 1.36 -10.55
N LYS A 222 -2.53 1.50 -10.14
CA LYS A 222 -3.05 0.95 -8.87
C LYS A 222 -2.77 -0.56 -8.76
N LYS A 223 -2.49 -1.03 -7.55
CA LYS A 223 -2.21 -2.44 -7.17
C LYS A 223 -0.91 -3.04 -7.72
N TRP A 224 -0.05 -2.26 -8.37
CA TRP A 224 1.28 -2.73 -8.75
C TRP A 224 2.21 -2.83 -7.54
N TRP A 225 2.80 -4.00 -7.36
CA TRP A 225 3.86 -4.21 -6.38
C TRP A 225 5.10 -3.48 -6.84
N HIS A 226 5.83 -2.88 -5.90
CA HIS A 226 7.02 -2.13 -6.23
C HIS A 226 8.06 -2.20 -5.13
N PHE A 227 9.32 -2.26 -5.56
CA PHE A 227 10.50 -2.16 -4.72
C PHE A 227 11.42 -1.10 -5.32
N VAL A 228 11.96 -0.22 -4.47
CA VAL A 228 12.69 0.97 -4.90
C VAL A 228 14.05 1.04 -4.22
N LEU A 229 15.09 1.32 -4.99
CA LEU A 229 16.44 1.57 -4.51
C LEU A 229 16.90 2.95 -4.97
N SER A 230 17.48 3.72 -4.07
CA SER A 230 18.33 4.86 -4.43
C SER A 230 19.69 4.33 -4.90
N ILE A 231 20.11 4.72 -6.10
CA ILE A 231 21.38 4.26 -6.70
C ILE A 231 22.53 5.21 -6.30
N ASP A 232 22.24 6.50 -6.18
CA ASP A 232 23.22 7.52 -5.82
C ASP A 232 23.15 7.86 -4.32
N ASN A 233 24.24 8.43 -3.79
CA ASN A 233 24.40 8.70 -2.34
C ASN A 233 23.29 9.57 -1.76
N VAL A 234 22.86 10.59 -2.50
CA VAL A 234 21.73 11.45 -2.16
C VAL A 234 20.73 11.35 -3.28
N THR A 235 19.47 11.10 -2.93
CA THR A 235 18.36 11.04 -3.87
C THR A 235 17.18 11.74 -3.23
N ILE A 236 16.55 12.63 -3.98
CA ILE A 236 15.31 13.28 -3.57
C ILE A 236 14.25 12.98 -4.62
N SER A 237 13.02 12.77 -4.20
CA SER A 237 11.92 12.53 -5.15
C SER A 237 10.61 13.04 -4.60
N ILE A 238 9.73 13.41 -5.52
CA ILE A 238 8.35 13.77 -5.24
C ILE A 238 7.45 12.78 -5.93
N ASN A 239 6.41 12.35 -5.23
CA ASN A 239 5.32 11.59 -5.81
C ASN A 239 4.00 12.30 -5.52
N THR A 240 3.02 12.08 -6.40
CA THR A 240 1.65 12.53 -6.22
C THR A 240 0.70 11.38 -6.48
N TRP A 241 -0.40 11.35 -5.75
CA TRP A 241 -1.46 10.35 -5.91
C TRP A 241 -2.60 10.95 -6.72
N ILE A 242 -3.06 10.21 -7.72
CA ILE A 242 -4.16 10.63 -8.60
C ILE A 242 -5.45 10.03 -8.06
N LYS A 243 -6.43 10.88 -7.70
CA LYS A 243 -7.75 10.43 -7.25
C LYS A 243 -8.47 9.70 -8.38
N LEU A 244 -8.97 8.50 -8.09
CA LEU A 244 -9.76 7.67 -8.99
C LEU A 244 -11.19 7.49 -8.46
N ASP A 245 -12.13 7.26 -9.38
CA ASP A 245 -13.54 7.03 -9.04
C ASP A 245 -13.73 5.72 -8.22
N SER A 246 -12.73 4.83 -8.25
CA SER A 246 -12.69 3.60 -7.47
C SER A 246 -12.21 3.79 -6.01
N ASP A 247 -11.68 4.96 -5.65
CA ASP A 247 -11.09 5.17 -4.33
C ASP A 247 -12.09 5.11 -3.17
N PRO A 248 -13.34 5.60 -3.30
CA PRO A 248 -14.35 5.43 -2.25
C PRO A 248 -14.63 3.96 -1.93
N GLN A 249 -14.56 3.07 -2.93
CA GLN A 249 -14.74 1.62 -2.70
C GLN A 249 -13.57 1.05 -1.88
N CYS A 250 -12.33 1.47 -2.17
CA CYS A 250 -11.18 1.06 -1.34
C CYS A 250 -11.26 1.61 0.08
N ARG A 251 -11.70 2.87 0.26
CA ARG A 251 -11.93 3.43 1.60
C ARG A 251 -13.03 2.72 2.37
N LEU A 252 -14.06 2.21 1.68
CA LEU A 252 -15.09 1.37 2.29
C LEU A 252 -14.49 0.06 2.82
N GLU A 253 -13.71 -0.64 1.99
CA GLU A 253 -13.01 -1.88 2.37
C GLU A 253 -12.09 -1.66 3.57
N GLU A 254 -11.27 -0.61 3.52
CA GLU A 254 -10.37 -0.20 4.60
C GLU A 254 -11.15 0.16 5.87
N GLY A 255 -12.25 0.90 5.76
CA GLY A 255 -13.10 1.25 6.89
C GLY A 255 -13.70 0.02 7.58
N ILE A 256 -14.12 -0.99 6.81
CA ILE A 256 -14.62 -2.26 7.35
C ILE A 256 -13.51 -2.99 8.10
N VAL A 257 -12.32 -3.11 7.51
CA VAL A 257 -11.17 -3.74 8.17
C VAL A 257 -10.82 -2.99 9.46
N LYS A 258 -10.75 -1.66 9.41
CA LYS A 258 -10.50 -0.82 10.60
C LYS A 258 -11.55 -1.05 11.68
N ALA A 259 -12.85 -1.07 11.34
CA ALA A 259 -13.91 -1.34 12.31
C ALA A 259 -13.78 -2.72 12.97
N LEU A 260 -13.42 -3.74 12.19
CA LEU A 260 -13.22 -5.10 12.69
C LEU A 260 -11.97 -5.19 13.56
N MET A 261 -10.85 -4.66 13.09
CA MET A 261 -9.60 -4.68 13.84
C MET A 261 -9.72 -3.89 15.13
N SER A 262 -10.28 -2.67 15.12
CA SER A 262 -10.54 -1.90 16.34
C SER A 262 -11.44 -2.61 17.35
N SER A 263 -12.37 -3.45 16.87
CA SER A 263 -13.26 -4.23 17.74
C SER A 263 -12.63 -5.51 18.28
N LEU A 264 -11.65 -6.09 17.58
CA LEU A 264 -11.05 -7.39 17.91
C LEU A 264 -9.70 -7.25 18.62
N ILE A 265 -8.90 -6.25 18.25
CA ILE A 265 -7.53 -6.06 18.75
C ILE A 265 -7.49 -5.87 20.25
N SER A 266 -8.41 -5.07 20.78
CA SER A 266 -8.50 -4.74 22.21
C SER A 266 -8.69 -5.97 23.11
N TYR A 267 -9.20 -7.08 22.55
CA TYR A 267 -9.36 -8.35 23.26
C TYR A 267 -8.22 -9.34 23.01
N TYR A 268 -7.54 -9.23 21.85
CA TYR A 268 -6.58 -10.23 21.40
C TYR A 268 -5.16 -9.93 21.91
N GLU A 269 -4.61 -8.75 21.65
CA GLU A 269 -3.28 -8.33 22.12
C GLU A 269 -3.28 -6.79 22.26
N PRO A 270 -3.90 -6.26 23.33
CA PRO A 270 -4.11 -4.82 23.50
C PRO A 270 -2.80 -4.00 23.58
N GLU A 271 -1.67 -4.67 23.82
CA GLU A 271 -0.34 -4.06 23.95
C GLU A 271 0.55 -4.28 22.71
N ASN A 272 0.06 -4.96 21.65
CA ASN A 272 0.88 -5.23 20.46
C ASN A 272 0.81 -4.09 19.43
N GLU A 273 1.81 -3.22 19.47
CA GLU A 273 1.95 -2.06 18.57
C GLU A 273 2.27 -2.41 17.11
N THR A 274 2.51 -3.69 16.78
CA THR A 274 2.92 -4.11 15.42
C THR A 274 1.76 -4.34 14.46
N TRP A 275 0.52 -4.23 14.94
CA TRP A 275 -0.68 -4.55 14.18
C TRP A 275 -1.19 -3.45 13.29
N LEU A 276 -0.83 -2.20 13.59
CA LEU A 276 -1.05 -1.07 12.73
C LEU A 276 0.26 -0.56 12.16
N ASN A 277 0.16 0.12 11.02
CA ASN A 277 1.26 0.91 10.53
C ASN A 277 1.52 1.99 11.60
N PRO A 278 2.77 2.25 12.01
CA PRO A 278 3.08 3.25 13.06
C PRO A 278 2.52 4.64 12.83
N LYS A 279 2.21 4.98 11.58
CA LYS A 279 1.61 6.25 11.20
C LYS A 279 0.09 6.24 11.28
N GLU A 280 -0.49 5.11 11.64
CA GLU A 280 -1.91 4.94 11.87
C GLU A 280 -2.19 4.72 13.35
N GLU A 281 -3.35 5.21 13.78
CA GLU A 281 -3.88 4.99 15.12
C GLU A 281 -5.15 4.15 15.03
N LEU A 282 -5.36 3.27 16.01
CA LEU A 282 -6.63 2.57 16.15
C LEU A 282 -7.69 3.58 16.55
N VAL A 283 -8.64 3.81 15.67
CA VAL A 283 -9.85 4.58 15.99
C VAL A 283 -10.85 3.70 16.74
N SER A 284 -11.76 4.31 17.49
CA SER A 284 -12.87 3.55 18.10
C SER A 284 -13.73 2.87 17.02
N PRO A 285 -14.40 1.75 17.32
CA PRO A 285 -15.36 1.14 16.40
C PRO A 285 -16.41 2.13 15.89
N GLU A 286 -16.88 3.05 16.74
CA GLU A 286 -17.83 4.11 16.37
C GLU A 286 -17.24 5.09 15.35
N GLU A 287 -15.97 5.46 15.49
CA GLU A 287 -15.28 6.30 14.51
C GLU A 287 -15.03 5.57 13.20
N ALA A 288 -14.61 4.30 13.24
CA ALA A 288 -14.49 3.46 12.05
C ALA A 288 -15.81 3.37 11.26
N LEU A 289 -16.94 3.23 11.95
CA LEU A 289 -18.27 3.23 11.33
C LEU A 289 -18.61 4.57 10.65
N LYS A 290 -18.11 5.72 11.13
CA LYS A 290 -18.30 7.01 10.45
C LYS A 290 -17.59 7.02 9.10
N TYR A 291 -16.37 6.48 9.01
CA TYR A 291 -15.64 6.37 7.74
C TYR A 291 -16.36 5.47 6.73
N ILE A 292 -16.93 4.35 7.18
CA ILE A 292 -17.75 3.45 6.36
C ILE A 292 -18.97 4.19 5.80
N ASN A 293 -19.74 4.86 6.66
CA ASN A 293 -20.94 5.61 6.24
C ASN A 293 -20.61 6.74 5.26
N ALA A 294 -19.51 7.47 5.48
CA ALA A 294 -19.06 8.51 4.57
C ALA A 294 -18.68 7.94 3.19
N SER A 295 -18.00 6.79 3.15
CA SER A 295 -17.61 6.11 1.91
C SER A 295 -18.82 5.60 1.14
N ILE A 296 -19.82 5.02 1.82
CA ILE A 296 -21.10 4.62 1.21
C ILE A 296 -21.80 5.82 0.59
N LYS A 297 -21.88 6.94 1.31
CA LYS A 297 -22.52 8.17 0.80
C LYS A 297 -21.84 8.69 -0.46
N GLU A 298 -20.50 8.74 -0.49
CA GLU A 298 -19.75 9.17 -1.69
C GLU A 298 -19.97 8.21 -2.87
N LEU A 299 -20.05 6.90 -2.62
CA LEU A 299 -20.38 5.90 -3.64
C LEU A 299 -21.79 6.12 -4.22
N ASP A 300 -22.77 6.41 -3.38
CA ASP A 300 -24.14 6.73 -3.82
C ASP A 300 -24.20 7.99 -4.68
N GLU A 301 -23.43 9.02 -4.33
CA GLU A 301 -23.31 10.26 -5.08
C GLU A 301 -22.68 10.03 -6.47
N ILE A 302 -21.63 9.21 -6.54
CA ILE A 302 -21.00 8.81 -7.80
C ILE A 302 -21.96 8.01 -8.68
N LYS A 303 -22.67 7.02 -8.12
CA LYS A 303 -23.70 6.24 -8.85
C LYS A 303 -24.81 7.14 -9.42
N LYS A 304 -25.32 8.08 -8.61
CA LYS A 304 -26.33 9.06 -9.06
C LYS A 304 -25.82 9.96 -10.17
N THR A 305 -24.55 10.34 -10.12
CA THR A 305 -23.92 11.17 -11.14
C THR A 305 -23.76 10.40 -12.44
N ASN A 306 -23.24 9.17 -12.38
CA ASN A 306 -23.05 8.32 -13.57
C ASN A 306 -24.39 7.96 -14.24
N ASN A 307 -25.43 7.64 -13.46
CA ASN A 307 -26.76 7.35 -14.00
C ASN A 307 -27.38 8.54 -14.76
N LYS A 308 -27.03 9.78 -14.42
CA LYS A 308 -27.46 10.98 -15.18
C LYS A 308 -26.72 11.15 -16.51
N PHE A 309 -25.51 10.61 -16.65
CA PHE A 309 -24.73 10.65 -17.89
C PHE A 309 -25.07 9.47 -18.81
N ASP A 310 -25.46 8.32 -18.24
CA ASP A 310 -25.83 7.11 -19.01
C ASP A 310 -27.22 7.17 -19.67
N GLU A 311 -28.09 8.13 -19.32
CA GLU A 311 -29.36 8.36 -20.05
C GLU A 311 -29.15 8.86 -21.51
N GLY A 312 -27.90 9.09 -21.94
CA GLY A 312 -27.53 9.46 -23.32
C GLY A 312 -26.48 8.57 -23.99
N ALA A 313 -26.04 7.47 -23.38
CA ALA A 313 -25.00 6.60 -23.93
C ALA A 313 -25.41 5.12 -23.88
N GLU A 314 -25.52 4.49 -25.05
CA GLU A 314 -25.81 3.05 -25.15
C GLU A 314 -24.70 2.21 -24.51
N SER A 315 -25.03 1.59 -23.38
CA SER A 315 -24.44 0.39 -22.77
C SER A 315 -22.91 0.31 -22.69
N ALA A 316 -22.34 0.84 -21.60
CA ALA A 316 -21.05 0.36 -21.12
C ALA A 316 -21.20 -1.07 -20.57
N LYS A 317 -20.47 -2.02 -21.17
CA LYS A 317 -20.49 -3.45 -20.82
C LYS A 317 -20.07 -3.66 -19.37
N GLU A 318 -20.90 -4.40 -18.63
CA GLU A 318 -20.62 -4.91 -17.29
C GLU A 318 -19.21 -5.51 -17.19
N CYS A 319 -18.51 -5.15 -16.11
CA CYS A 319 -17.23 -5.74 -15.74
C CYS A 319 -17.43 -7.25 -15.49
N LYS A 320 -16.95 -8.09 -16.40
CA LYS A 320 -17.00 -9.55 -16.28
C LYS A 320 -16.07 -9.99 -15.16
N ILE A 321 -16.63 -10.22 -13.98
CA ILE A 321 -15.95 -10.92 -12.89
C ILE A 321 -15.66 -12.37 -13.36
N PHE A 322 -14.45 -12.84 -13.05
CA PHE A 322 -13.91 -14.14 -13.47
C PHE A 322 -14.74 -15.34 -12.99
N LYS A 323 -14.53 -16.47 -13.70
CA LYS A 323 -15.37 -17.65 -13.86
C LYS A 323 -15.79 -18.41 -12.60
N ASP A 324 -16.99 -18.99 -12.72
CA ASP A 324 -17.63 -20.02 -11.90
C ASP A 324 -16.72 -21.21 -11.55
N SER A 325 -16.10 -21.17 -10.38
CA SER A 325 -15.79 -22.39 -9.62
C SER A 325 -15.63 -22.15 -8.12
N ASP A 326 -15.83 -20.93 -7.65
CA ASP A 326 -15.73 -20.61 -6.23
C ASP A 326 -17.07 -20.86 -5.52
N VAL A 327 -17.06 -21.58 -4.40
CA VAL A 327 -18.22 -21.77 -3.51
C VAL A 327 -18.76 -20.43 -2.98
N HIS A 328 -17.94 -19.37 -3.03
CA HIS A 328 -18.30 -18.00 -2.70
C HIS A 328 -19.02 -17.25 -3.85
N SER A 329 -19.17 -17.83 -5.05
CA SER A 329 -19.93 -17.22 -6.17
C SER A 329 -21.45 -17.35 -6.03
N ARG A 330 -21.95 -18.00 -4.96
CA ARG A 330 -23.38 -18.08 -4.68
C ARG A 330 -23.93 -16.67 -4.43
N LYS A 331 -24.74 -16.17 -5.36
CA LYS A 331 -25.56 -14.97 -5.14
C LYS A 331 -26.24 -15.08 -3.78
N CYS A 332 -25.94 -14.15 -2.88
CA CYS A 332 -26.60 -14.09 -1.57
C CYS A 332 -28.12 -14.07 -1.78
N LYS A 333 -28.84 -14.97 -1.07
CA LYS A 333 -30.29 -15.12 -1.21
C LYS A 333 -30.97 -13.84 -0.75
N GLU A 334 -31.99 -13.37 -1.48
CA GLU A 334 -32.76 -12.17 -1.10
C GLU A 334 -33.37 -12.26 0.30
N SER A 335 -33.65 -13.48 0.78
CA SER A 335 -34.11 -13.73 2.16
C SER A 335 -33.09 -13.27 3.20
N ILE A 336 -31.80 -13.49 2.96
CA ILE A 336 -30.72 -13.11 3.88
C ILE A 336 -30.62 -11.59 3.98
N ILE A 337 -30.66 -10.88 2.84
CA ILE A 337 -30.63 -9.42 2.79
C ILE A 337 -31.85 -8.84 3.56
N ARG A 338 -33.03 -9.43 3.36
CA ARG A 338 -34.26 -9.02 4.06
C ARG A 338 -34.13 -9.19 5.58
N ASP A 339 -33.56 -10.31 6.03
CA ASP A 339 -33.37 -10.64 7.44
C ASP A 339 -32.33 -9.73 8.13
N ILE A 340 -31.28 -9.31 7.40
CA ILE A 340 -30.30 -8.30 7.86
C ILE A 340 -31.01 -6.96 8.08
N CYS A 341 -31.79 -6.50 7.08
CA CYS A 341 -32.45 -5.21 7.12
C CYS A 341 -33.50 -5.11 8.22
N SER A 342 -34.17 -6.20 8.60
CA SER A 342 -35.18 -6.19 9.65
C SER A 342 -34.62 -6.41 11.07
N SER A 343 -33.32 -6.65 11.23
CA SER A 343 -32.68 -6.99 12.51
C SER A 343 -33.26 -8.22 13.24
N ASN A 344 -34.17 -8.98 12.61
CA ASN A 344 -34.94 -10.07 13.23
C ASN A 344 -34.05 -11.24 13.75
N TYR A 345 -32.87 -11.44 13.17
CA TYR A 345 -31.91 -12.44 13.62
C TYR A 345 -30.87 -11.88 14.60
N ILE A 346 -30.58 -10.57 14.54
CA ILE A 346 -29.60 -9.93 15.40
C ILE A 346 -30.02 -10.02 16.88
N GLU A 347 -31.32 -9.94 17.17
CA GLU A 347 -31.86 -10.13 18.52
C GLU A 347 -31.65 -11.55 19.08
N LYS A 348 -31.45 -12.56 18.21
CA LYS A 348 -31.22 -13.96 18.61
C LYS A 348 -29.76 -14.25 18.94
N VAL A 349 -28.83 -13.47 18.40
CA VAL A 349 -27.38 -13.63 18.66
C VAL A 349 -27.05 -12.95 20.00
N LYS A 350 -26.93 -13.73 21.06
CA LYS A 350 -26.52 -13.22 22.38
C LYS A 350 -25.00 -12.95 22.39
N SER A 351 -24.58 -11.74 22.79
CA SER A 351 -23.16 -11.33 22.76
C SER A 351 -22.24 -12.20 23.62
N VAL A 352 -22.78 -12.84 24.65
CA VAL A 352 -22.02 -13.68 25.59
C VAL A 352 -21.47 -14.95 24.91
N ALA A 353 -22.18 -15.46 23.90
CA ALA A 353 -21.80 -16.71 23.23
C ALA A 353 -20.51 -16.59 22.39
N PHE A 354 -20.17 -15.39 21.90
CA PHE A 354 -18.96 -15.23 21.07
C PHE A 354 -17.68 -15.21 21.91
N HIS A 355 -17.73 -14.57 23.08
CA HIS A 355 -16.61 -14.57 24.02
C HIS A 355 -16.39 -15.96 24.64
N GLU A 356 -17.47 -16.62 25.07
CA GLU A 356 -17.41 -18.01 25.54
C GLU A 356 -16.88 -18.94 24.44
N TRP A 357 -17.37 -18.81 23.19
CA TRP A 357 -16.88 -19.61 22.07
C TRP A 357 -15.40 -19.39 21.73
N LEU A 358 -14.89 -18.16 21.84
CA LEU A 358 -13.46 -17.87 21.60
C LEU A 358 -12.55 -18.36 22.73
N THR A 359 -13.05 -18.43 23.97
CA THR A 359 -12.27 -18.81 25.16
C THR A 359 -12.33 -20.30 25.50
N ASP A 360 -13.33 -21.03 24.97
CA ASP A 360 -13.55 -22.47 25.25
C ASP A 360 -12.72 -23.42 24.34
N VAL A 361 -11.78 -22.89 23.54
CA VAL A 361 -10.99 -23.70 22.57
C VAL A 361 -9.77 -24.40 23.19
N ASP A 362 -9.48 -24.19 24.48
CA ASP A 362 -8.31 -24.76 25.16
C ASP A 362 -8.52 -26.15 25.80
N HIS A 363 -9.61 -26.87 25.47
CA HIS A 363 -9.92 -28.17 26.10
C HIS A 363 -10.07 -29.39 25.17
N LEU A 364 -9.58 -29.35 23.93
CA LEU A 364 -9.58 -30.55 23.08
C LEU A 364 -8.21 -31.27 23.08
N SER A 365 -8.19 -32.43 23.75
CA SER A 365 -7.08 -33.40 23.82
C SER A 365 -6.81 -34.12 22.48
N PRO A 366 -5.62 -34.72 22.30
CA PRO A 366 -4.99 -34.90 20.99
C PRO A 366 -5.44 -36.19 20.28
N LEU A 367 -5.96 -36.02 19.07
CA LEU A 367 -6.06 -37.10 18.08
C LEU A 367 -5.36 -36.65 16.78
N ASP A 368 -4.40 -37.48 16.37
CA ASP A 368 -3.58 -37.46 15.15
C ASP A 368 -2.47 -36.39 15.01
N ALA A 369 -1.25 -36.83 15.33
CA ALA A 369 -0.02 -36.24 14.88
C ALA A 369 0.16 -36.45 13.36
N SER A 370 -0.04 -35.40 12.56
CA SER A 370 0.79 -35.13 11.35
C SER A 370 0.51 -33.81 10.62
N VAL A 371 -0.54 -33.05 10.96
CA VAL A 371 -0.60 -31.59 10.71
C VAL A 371 -1.46 -31.00 11.82
N SER A 372 -0.84 -30.30 12.77
CA SER A 372 -1.57 -29.53 13.78
C SER A 372 -2.45 -28.49 13.06
N ARG A 373 -3.75 -28.79 12.93
CA ARG A 373 -4.79 -27.82 12.53
C ARG A 373 -5.17 -26.97 13.74
N ASN A 374 -4.19 -26.40 14.43
CA ASN A 374 -4.46 -25.46 15.51
C ASN A 374 -5.09 -24.21 14.88
N VAL A 375 -6.41 -24.07 15.02
CA VAL A 375 -7.11 -22.81 14.80
C VAL A 375 -6.74 -21.93 15.99
N ASN A 376 -6.04 -20.83 15.73
CA ASN A 376 -5.71 -19.85 16.75
C ASN A 376 -6.42 -18.53 16.42
N LEU A 377 -6.52 -17.64 17.41
CA LEU A 377 -7.22 -16.38 17.27
C LEU A 377 -6.69 -15.53 16.11
N LEU A 378 -5.37 -15.54 15.87
CA LEU A 378 -4.75 -14.89 14.70
C LEU A 378 -5.30 -15.41 13.37
N LYS A 379 -5.48 -16.73 13.21
CA LYS A 379 -6.08 -17.31 12.00
C LYS A 379 -7.55 -16.92 11.86
N ILE A 380 -8.28 -16.82 12.97
CA ILE A 380 -9.69 -16.37 12.97
C ILE A 380 -9.76 -14.91 12.52
N VAL A 381 -8.97 -14.01 13.12
CA VAL A 381 -8.92 -12.59 12.76
C VAL A 381 -8.55 -12.42 11.29
N ASN A 382 -7.49 -13.08 10.81
CA ASN A 382 -7.10 -13.05 9.40
C ASN A 382 -8.20 -13.54 8.45
N SER A 383 -9.00 -14.51 8.88
CA SER A 383 -10.13 -15.03 8.09
C SER A 383 -11.28 -14.02 8.04
N ILE A 384 -11.62 -13.39 9.17
CA ILE A 384 -12.69 -12.39 9.27
C ILE A 384 -12.37 -11.17 8.41
N VAL A 385 -11.13 -10.70 8.46
CA VAL A 385 -10.73 -9.56 7.66
C VAL A 385 -10.31 -9.95 6.24
N HIS A 386 -10.39 -11.22 5.82
CA HIS A 386 -9.89 -11.66 4.50
C HIS A 386 -10.49 -10.83 3.36
N PRO A 387 -9.72 -10.44 2.31
CA PRO A 387 -10.23 -9.57 1.24
C PRO A 387 -11.52 -10.08 0.58
N ASP A 388 -11.68 -11.40 0.43
CA ASP A 388 -12.91 -11.99 -0.11
C ASP A 388 -14.12 -11.80 0.83
N VAL A 389 -13.89 -11.90 2.15
CA VAL A 389 -14.92 -11.64 3.16
C VAL A 389 -15.28 -10.16 3.17
N ILE A 390 -14.29 -9.27 3.13
CA ILE A 390 -14.51 -7.82 3.03
C ILE A 390 -15.26 -7.47 1.73
N GLY A 391 -14.90 -8.08 0.60
CA GLY A 391 -15.61 -7.92 -0.67
C GLY A 391 -17.06 -8.37 -0.59
N LEU A 392 -17.35 -9.47 0.10
CA LEU A 392 -18.71 -9.95 0.32
C LEU A 392 -19.51 -8.98 1.21
N ILE A 393 -18.90 -8.45 2.27
CA ILE A 393 -19.50 -7.44 3.15
C ILE A 393 -19.84 -6.18 2.34
N CYS A 394 -18.90 -5.67 1.53
CA CYS A 394 -19.13 -4.56 0.62
C CYS A 394 -20.31 -4.83 -0.32
N HIS A 395 -20.37 -6.00 -0.95
CA HIS A 395 -21.46 -6.38 -1.85
C HIS A 395 -22.83 -6.40 -1.16
N LEU A 396 -22.88 -6.92 0.06
CA LEU A 396 -24.09 -6.91 0.87
C LEU A 396 -24.50 -5.48 1.22
N LEU A 397 -23.56 -4.61 1.62
CA LEU A 397 -23.83 -3.20 1.91
C LEU A 397 -24.41 -2.47 0.71
N HIS A 398 -23.85 -2.68 -0.48
CA HIS A 398 -24.38 -2.12 -1.73
C HIS A 398 -25.81 -2.55 -2.02
N LYS A 399 -26.22 -3.76 -1.60
CA LYS A 399 -27.58 -4.27 -1.81
C LYS A 399 -28.59 -3.84 -0.75
N MET A 400 -28.12 -3.34 0.39
CA MET A 400 -28.98 -2.86 1.48
C MET A 400 -29.61 -1.48 1.21
N GLU A 401 -29.33 -0.88 0.04
CA GLU A 401 -29.68 0.47 -0.46
C GLU A 401 -31.18 0.90 -0.43
N ARG A 402 -32.06 0.23 0.32
CA ARG A 402 -33.46 0.67 0.45
C ARG A 402 -34.03 0.75 1.87
N LEU A 403 -33.37 0.23 2.91
CA LEU A 403 -33.95 0.18 4.25
C LEU A 403 -32.90 0.47 5.33
N GLU A 404 -33.05 1.64 5.95
CA GLU A 404 -32.34 2.21 7.12
C GLU A 404 -30.98 2.91 6.89
N GLN A 405 -30.89 4.15 7.40
CA GLN A 405 -29.78 5.10 7.21
C GLN A 405 -28.56 4.88 8.14
N HIS A 406 -28.50 3.80 8.91
CA HIS A 406 -27.40 3.58 9.87
C HIS A 406 -26.81 2.17 9.80
N PHE A 407 -25.55 2.09 9.36
CA PHE A 407 -24.69 0.92 9.49
C PHE A 407 -24.19 0.79 10.94
N SER A 408 -24.18 -0.42 11.50
CA SER A 408 -23.79 -0.69 12.88
C SER A 408 -22.88 -1.91 13.00
N LEU A 409 -22.09 -1.98 14.07
CA LEU A 409 -21.21 -3.13 14.35
C LEU A 409 -21.98 -4.46 14.42
N LYS A 410 -23.22 -4.43 14.93
CA LYS A 410 -24.10 -5.60 14.97
C LYS A 410 -24.46 -6.12 13.57
N LYS A 411 -24.76 -5.21 12.62
CA LYS A 411 -25.03 -5.56 11.22
C LYS A 411 -23.77 -6.15 10.57
N LEU A 412 -22.60 -5.57 10.83
CA LEU A 412 -21.31 -6.06 10.34
C LEU A 412 -20.97 -7.49 10.84
N LEU A 413 -21.08 -7.75 12.13
CA LEU A 413 -20.81 -9.08 12.71
C LEU A 413 -21.77 -10.15 12.17
N PHE A 414 -23.03 -9.79 11.95
CA PHE A 414 -24.00 -10.70 11.33
C PHE A 414 -23.62 -11.07 9.89
N MET A 415 -23.10 -10.11 9.11
CA MET A 415 -22.64 -10.36 7.75
C MET A 415 -21.40 -11.25 7.70
N ILE A 416 -20.58 -11.27 8.75
CA ILE A 416 -19.41 -12.16 8.86
C ILE A 416 -19.81 -13.59 9.21
N TYR A 417 -20.84 -13.76 10.05
CA TYR A 417 -21.33 -15.07 10.47
C TYR A 417 -21.92 -15.89 9.31
N HIS A 418 -22.49 -15.21 8.30
CA HIS A 418 -23.19 -15.81 7.17
C HIS A 418 -22.35 -15.79 5.89
#